data_AF-A0A7S0RV25-F1
#
_entry.id   AF-A0A7S0RV25-F1
#
_cell.length_a   1.000
_cell.length_b   1.000
_cell.length_c   1.000
_cell.angle_alpha   90.00
_cell.angle_beta   90.00
_cell.angle_gamma   90.00
#
_symmetry.space_group_name_H-M   'P 1'
#
loop_
_entity.id
_entity.type
_entity.pdbx_description
1 polymer ?
#
loop_
_entity_poly.entity_id
_entity_poly.type
_entity_poly.pdbx_seq_one_letter_code
_entity_poly.pdbx_strand_id
1 'polypeptide(L)'
;GVVLRACEEVLAAVEARKLQGIGAAAELSYIEVFGAEMNDLLREGAPCGQSRVAGQRYVLDGQAGVPVANLKECRALLAKGASQRRQAATEMNERSSRAHSVVVLTLTQRRRAEG
;
A
#
# COMPACT_ATOMS: atom_id res chain seq x y z
N GLY A 1 0.45 -14.29 -7.93
CA GLY A 1 1.28 -13.09 -8.19
C GLY A 1 2.21 -12.84 -7.01
N VAL A 2 3.38 -12.25 -7.23
CA VAL A 2 4.39 -12.01 -6.17
C VAL A 2 3.84 -11.19 -5.00
N VAL A 3 3.03 -10.15 -5.29
CA VAL A 3 2.45 -9.27 -4.26
C VAL A 3 1.54 -10.02 -3.29
N LEU A 4 0.65 -10.88 -3.78
CA LEU A 4 -0.26 -11.66 -2.91
C LEU A 4 0.50 -12.65 -2.00
N ARG A 5 1.60 -13.23 -2.49
CA ARG A 5 2.45 -14.11 -1.67
C ARG A 5 3.17 -13.30 -0.58
N ALA A 6 3.68 -12.11 -0.91
CA ALA A 6 4.25 -11.22 0.09
C ALA A 6 3.22 -10.78 1.14
N CYS A 7 1.97 -10.49 0.74
CA CYS A 7 0.88 -10.23 1.68
C CYS A 7 0.67 -11.40 2.65
N GLU A 8 0.62 -12.62 2.13
CA GLU A 8 0.43 -13.83 2.92
C GLU A 8 1.56 -14.04 3.94
N GLU A 9 2.82 -13.91 3.51
CA GLU A 9 4.00 -14.02 4.37
C GLU A 9 4.01 -12.94 5.47
N VAL A 10 3.72 -11.68 5.12
CA VAL A 10 3.67 -10.57 6.09
C VAL A 10 2.55 -10.77 7.11
N LEU A 11 1.36 -11.18 6.66
CA LEU A 11 0.22 -11.44 7.55
C LEU A 11 0.50 -12.62 8.49
N ALA A 12 1.10 -13.70 7.99
CA ALA A 12 1.54 -14.82 8.84
C ALA A 12 2.55 -14.34 9.91
N ALA A 13 3.46 -13.43 9.54
CA ALA A 13 4.42 -12.85 10.47
C ALA A 13 3.76 -11.90 11.50
N VAL A 14 2.66 -11.23 11.16
CA VAL A 14 1.84 -10.45 12.11
C VAL A 14 1.21 -11.38 13.13
N GLU A 15 0.56 -12.46 12.68
CA GLU A 15 -0.11 -13.42 13.58
C GLU A 15 0.88 -14.13 14.50
N ALA A 16 2.04 -14.55 13.98
CA ALA A 16 3.11 -15.14 14.80
C ALA A 16 3.57 -14.21 15.95
N ARG A 17 3.70 -12.91 15.69
CA ARG A 17 4.05 -11.91 16.72
C ARG A 17 2.92 -11.71 17.73
N LYS A 18 1.66 -11.68 17.29
CA LYS A 18 0.51 -11.57 18.20
C LYS A 18 0.44 -12.76 19.16
N LEU A 19 0.72 -13.98 18.69
CA LEU A 19 0.80 -15.18 19.53
C LEU A 19 1.91 -15.09 20.60
N GLN A 20 2.97 -14.32 20.32
CA GLN A 20 4.04 -14.02 21.29
C GLN A 20 3.70 -12.84 22.23
N GLY A 21 2.45 -12.34 22.20
CA GLY A 21 2.00 -11.21 23.02
C GLY A 21 2.52 -9.84 22.56
N ILE A 22 3.09 -9.78 21.36
CA ILE A 22 3.61 -8.55 20.74
C ILE A 22 2.49 -7.89 19.93
N GLY A 23 2.26 -6.60 20.14
CA GLY A 23 1.32 -5.85 19.30
C GLY A 23 1.87 -5.72 17.88
N ALA A 24 1.18 -6.27 16.89
CA ALA A 24 1.57 -6.20 15.49
C ALA A 24 0.37 -5.90 14.59
N ALA A 25 0.59 -5.07 13.57
CA ALA A 25 -0.40 -4.71 12.55
C ALA A 25 0.26 -4.61 11.18
N ALA A 26 -0.53 -4.77 10.11
CA ALA A 26 -0.09 -4.57 8.74
C ALA A 26 -0.96 -3.53 8.03
N GLU A 27 -0.34 -2.78 7.13
CA GLU A 27 -0.97 -1.80 6.27
C GLU A 27 -0.51 -2.02 4.83
N LEU A 28 -1.39 -1.72 3.86
CA LEU A 28 -1.11 -1.81 2.44
C LEU A 28 -1.33 -0.44 1.79
N SER A 29 -0.33 0.01 1.03
CA SER A 29 -0.42 1.19 0.17
C SER A 29 -0.23 0.77 -1.30
N TYR A 30 -0.99 1.38 -2.21
CA TYR A 30 -0.85 1.12 -3.64
C TYR A 30 -0.76 2.45 -4.41
N ILE A 31 0.43 2.74 -4.93
CA ILE A 31 0.80 4.04 -5.50
C ILE A 31 1.10 3.89 -6.99
N GLU A 32 0.62 4.84 -7.77
CA GLU A 32 1.07 5.07 -9.14
C GLU A 32 2.15 6.14 -9.15
N VAL A 33 3.24 5.89 -9.88
CA VAL A 33 4.30 6.88 -10.12
C VAL A 33 4.36 7.15 -11.62
N PHE A 34 4.14 8.40 -12.00
CA PHE A 34 4.21 8.86 -13.40
C PHE A 34 5.04 10.14 -13.45
N GLY A 35 6.25 10.05 -14.01
CA GLY A 35 7.20 11.18 -14.00
C GLY A 35 7.56 11.63 -12.58
N ALA A 36 7.14 12.84 -12.22
CA ALA A 36 7.33 13.43 -10.89
C ALA A 36 6.10 13.30 -9.97
N GLU A 37 4.98 12.83 -10.50
CA GLU A 37 3.72 12.68 -9.78
C GLU A 37 3.64 11.32 -9.08
N MET A 38 3.06 11.32 -7.88
CA MET A 38 2.71 10.12 -7.13
C MET A 38 1.26 10.20 -6.72
N ASN A 39 0.47 9.18 -7.07
CA ASN A 39 -0.97 9.13 -6.85
C ASN A 39 -1.36 7.89 -6.05
N ASP A 40 -2.22 8.04 -5.05
CA ASP A 40 -2.72 6.95 -4.21
C ASP A 40 -3.90 6.26 -4.89
N LEU A 41 -3.67 5.05 -5.41
CA LEU A 41 -4.67 4.26 -6.12
C LEU A 41 -5.74 3.67 -5.18
N LEU A 42 -5.54 3.68 -3.87
CA LEU A 42 -6.54 3.27 -2.89
C LEU A 42 -7.46 4.43 -2.47
N ARG A 43 -7.08 5.66 -2.82
CA ARG A 43 -7.81 6.91 -2.55
C ARG A 43 -8.14 7.65 -3.85
N GLU A 44 -8.73 6.92 -4.79
CA GLU A 44 -9.27 7.49 -6.04
C GLU A 44 -8.22 8.23 -6.91
N GLY A 45 -6.94 7.88 -6.76
CA GLY A 45 -5.85 8.55 -7.48
C GLY A 45 -5.45 9.90 -6.87
N ALA A 46 -5.80 10.17 -5.62
CA ALA A 46 -5.42 11.41 -4.94
C ALA A 46 -3.88 11.60 -4.92
N PRO A 47 -3.37 12.82 -5.14
CA PRO A 47 -1.94 13.08 -5.12
C PRO A 47 -1.35 12.83 -3.73
N CYS A 48 -0.22 12.12 -3.65
CA CYS A 48 0.50 11.86 -2.41
C CYS A 48 1.33 13.07 -1.92
N GLY A 49 1.18 14.24 -2.53
CA GLY A 49 1.92 15.46 -2.21
C GLY A 49 2.25 16.28 -3.45
N GLN A 50 2.92 17.42 -3.24
CA GLN A 50 3.26 18.36 -4.32
C GLN A 50 4.56 18.02 -5.07
N SER A 51 5.30 17.01 -4.63
CA SER A 51 6.52 16.55 -5.28
C SER A 51 6.76 15.07 -4.99
N ARG A 52 7.64 14.42 -5.77
CA ARG A 52 8.05 13.03 -5.55
C ARG A 52 8.64 12.80 -4.15
N VAL A 53 9.41 13.76 -3.62
CA VAL A 53 10.01 13.65 -2.28
C VAL A 53 8.93 13.73 -1.20
N ALA A 54 7.95 14.63 -1.36
CA ALA A 54 6.81 14.72 -0.46
C ALA A 54 5.95 13.44 -0.53
N GLY A 55 5.72 12.92 -1.74
CA GLY A 55 5.00 11.66 -1.97
C GLY A 55 5.66 10.45 -1.34
N GLN A 56 6.99 10.36 -1.39
CA GLN A 56 7.73 9.31 -0.70
C GLN A 56 7.54 9.39 0.82
N ARG A 57 7.67 10.58 1.41
CA ARG A 57 7.42 10.77 2.85
C ARG A 57 5.99 10.42 3.23
N TYR A 58 5.01 10.87 2.46
CA TYR A 58 3.59 10.55 2.65
C TYR A 58 3.35 9.04 2.76
N VAL A 59 3.97 8.26 1.87
CA VAL A 59 3.84 6.79 1.87
C VAL A 59 4.59 6.15 3.04
N LEU A 60 5.82 6.59 3.32
CA LEU A 60 6.68 6.03 4.37
C LEU A 60 6.21 6.37 5.79
N ASP A 61 5.59 7.53 5.97
CA ASP A 61 4.97 7.95 7.24
C ASP A 61 3.61 7.26 7.48
N GLY A 62 3.23 6.32 6.60
CA GLY A 62 1.99 5.54 6.71
C GLY A 62 0.73 6.28 6.29
N GLN A 63 0.82 7.51 5.77
CA GLN A 63 -0.36 8.30 5.44
C GLN A 63 -1.19 7.71 4.28
N ALA A 64 -0.55 6.94 3.39
CA ALA A 64 -1.21 6.17 2.33
C ALA A 64 -1.66 4.76 2.78
N GLY A 65 -1.28 4.34 3.99
CA GLY A 65 -1.53 2.99 4.50
C GLY A 65 -3.02 2.75 4.74
N VAL A 66 -3.51 1.61 4.27
CA VAL A 66 -4.83 1.07 4.64
C VAL A 66 -4.59 -0.19 5.49
N PRO A 67 -5.10 -0.24 6.73
CA PRO A 67 -4.97 -1.42 7.58
C PRO A 67 -5.52 -2.69 6.92
N VAL A 68 -4.81 -3.80 7.10
CA VAL A 68 -5.20 -5.13 6.61
C VAL A 68 -4.99 -6.18 7.68
N ALA A 69 -6.01 -7.02 7.89
CA ALA A 69 -5.99 -8.10 8.87
C ALA A 69 -5.93 -9.49 8.22
N ASN A 70 -6.27 -9.62 6.94
CA ASN A 70 -6.30 -10.90 6.25
C ASN A 70 -6.06 -10.76 4.73
N LEU A 71 -5.79 -11.90 4.08
CA LEU A 71 -5.46 -11.95 2.66
C LEU A 71 -6.64 -11.53 1.76
N LYS A 72 -7.88 -11.68 2.23
CA LYS A 72 -9.08 -11.25 1.49
C LYS A 72 -9.13 -9.72 1.37
N GLU A 73 -8.82 -9.00 2.45
CA GLU A 73 -8.71 -7.54 2.44
C GLU A 73 -7.56 -7.07 1.53
N CYS A 74 -6.37 -7.68 1.62
CA CYS A 74 -5.27 -7.37 0.69
C CYS A 74 -5.71 -7.53 -0.77
N ARG A 75 -6.38 -8.65 -1.09
CA ARG A 75 -6.88 -8.90 -2.45
C ARG A 75 -7.89 -7.85 -2.90
N ALA A 76 -8.79 -7.44 -2.02
CA ALA A 76 -9.78 -6.40 -2.32
C ALA A 76 -9.11 -5.05 -2.62
N LEU A 77 -8.11 -4.64 -1.82
CA LEU A 77 -7.36 -3.41 -2.06
C LEU A 77 -6.55 -3.45 -3.36
N LEU A 78 -5.89 -4.58 -3.64
CA LEU A 78 -5.14 -4.75 -4.90
C LEU A 78 -6.08 -4.69 -6.11
N ALA A 79 -7.27 -5.28 -6.03
CA ALA A 79 -8.28 -5.20 -7.08
C ALA A 79 -8.80 -3.76 -7.24
N LYS A 80 -9.05 -3.04 -6.13
CA LYS A 80 -9.45 -1.63 -6.13
C LYS A 80 -8.42 -0.76 -6.83
N GLY A 81 -7.15 -0.83 -6.42
CA GLY A 81 -6.08 -0.01 -7.02
C GLY A 81 -5.82 -0.37 -8.49
N ALA A 82 -5.92 -1.64 -8.86
CA ALA A 82 -5.81 -2.07 -10.26
C ALA A 82 -6.97 -1.53 -11.12
N SER A 83 -8.18 -1.46 -10.57
CA SER A 83 -9.33 -0.84 -11.24
C SER A 83 -9.12 0.66 -11.42
N GLN A 84 -8.71 1.37 -10.36
CA GLN A 84 -8.44 2.81 -10.42
C GLN A 84 -7.40 3.14 -11.50
N ARG A 85 -6.30 2.38 -11.52
CA ARG A 85 -5.24 2.54 -12.53
C ARG A 85 -5.78 2.35 -13.95
N ARG A 86 -6.65 1.36 -14.16
CA ARG A 86 -7.25 1.10 -15.47
C ARG A 86 -8.13 2.26 -15.91
N GLN A 87 -8.92 2.84 -15.01
CA GLN A 87 -9.75 4.01 -15.30
C GLN A 87 -8.87 5.20 -15.71
N ALA A 88 -7.85 5.55 -14.92
CA ALA A 88 -6.92 6.64 -15.23
C ALA A 88 -6.17 6.44 -16.56
N ALA A 89 -5.82 5.19 -16.90
CA ALA A 89 -5.21 4.84 -18.17
C ALA A 89 -6.16 5.00 -19.38
N THR A 90 -7.47 4.85 -19.17
CA THR A 90 -8.48 4.99 -20.23
C THR A 90 -8.80 6.47 -20.48
N GLU A 91 -8.71 7.31 -19.45
CA GLU A 91 -8.89 8.77 -19.53
C GLU A 91 -7.71 9.48 -20.22
N MET A 92 -6.48 8.98 -20.04
CA MET A 92 -5.27 9.54 -20.64
C MET A 92 -4.56 8.45 -21.47
N ASN A 93 -4.90 8.36 -22.76
CA ASN A 93 -4.45 7.32 -23.72
C ASN A 93 -2.92 7.07 -23.81
N GLU A 94 -2.06 7.91 -23.22
CA GLU A 94 -0.59 7.72 -23.19
C GLU A 94 0.01 7.34 -21.82
N ARG A 95 -0.78 7.35 -20.73
CA ARG A 95 -0.22 7.24 -19.36
C ARG A 95 0.21 5.81 -18.99
N SER A 96 -0.40 4.79 -19.59
CA SER A 96 -0.34 3.39 -19.13
C SER A 96 1.04 2.71 -19.20
N SER A 97 1.87 3.03 -20.20
CA SER A 97 3.19 2.41 -20.41
C SER A 97 4.31 3.04 -19.57
N ARG A 98 4.15 4.30 -19.19
CA ARG A 98 5.15 5.09 -18.45
C ARG A 98 4.85 5.20 -16.96
N ALA A 99 3.65 4.77 -16.54
CA ALA A 99 3.26 4.74 -15.14
C ALA A 99 3.70 3.44 -14.45
N HIS A 100 4.46 3.57 -13.37
CA HIS A 100 4.89 2.46 -12.53
C HIS A 100 3.91 2.24 -11.38
N SER A 101 3.68 0.98 -11.03
CA SER A 101 2.90 0.57 -9.85
C SER A 101 3.83 0.21 -8.71
N VAL A 102 3.66 0.84 -7.55
CA VAL A 102 4.39 0.55 -6.32
C VAL A 102 3.38 0.08 -5.27
N VAL A 103 3.55 -1.16 -4.79
CA VAL A 103 2.79 -1.67 -3.64
C VAL A 103 3.73 -1.69 -2.44
N VAL A 104 3.30 -1.10 -1.33
CA VAL A 104 4.04 -1.07 -0.08
C VAL A 104 3.24 -1.84 0.96
N LEU A 105 3.90 -2.82 1.60
CA LEU A 105 3.37 -3.53 2.76
C LEU A 105 4.17 -3.08 3.97
N THR A 106 3.49 -2.45 4.93
CA THR A 106 4.09 -1.96 6.17
C THR A 106 3.67 -2.86 7.31
N LEU A 107 4.63 -3.45 8.03
CA LEU A 107 4.37 -4.14 9.29
C LEU A 107 4.83 -3.25 10.43
N THR A 108 3.91 -2.90 11.32
CA THR A 108 4.19 -2.12 12.53
C THR A 108 4.16 -3.03 13.74
N GLN A 109 5.24 -3.02 14.51
CA GLN A 109 5.38 -3.75 15.77
C GLN A 109 5.45 -2.76 16.93
N ARG A 110 4.59 -2.93 17.94
CA ARG A 110 4.61 -2.16 19.18
C ARG A 110 5.12 -3.08 20.30
N ARG A 111 6.21 -2.67 20.95
CA ARG A 111 6.65 -3.28 22.22
C ARG A 111 5.61 -2.92 23.28
N ARG A 112 5.21 -3.87 24.14
CA ARG A 112 4.47 -3.50 25.35
C ARG A 112 5.36 -2.55 26.15
N ALA A 113 4.83 -1.39 26.54
CA ALA A 113 5.47 -0.60 27.58
C ALA A 113 5.51 -1.50 28.83
N GLU A 114 6.71 -1.83 29.29
CA GLU A 114 6.90 -2.37 30.63
C GLU A 114 6.48 -1.25 31.58
N GLY A 115 5.39 -1.49 32.33
CA GLY A 115 4.88 -0.57 33.34
C GLY A 115 5.74 -0.59 34.59
#